data_AF-X1KZL5-F1
#
_entry.id   AF-X1KZL5-F1
#
_cell.length_a   1.000
_cell.length_b   1.000
_cell.length_c   1.000
_cell.angle_alpha   90.00
_cell.angle_beta   90.00
_cell.angle_gamma   90.00
#
_symmetry.space_group_name_H-M   'P 1'
#
loop_
_entity.id
_entity.type
_entity.pdbx_description
1 polymer ?
#
loop_
_entity_poly.entity_id
_entity_poly.type
_entity_poly.pdbx_seq_one_letter_code
_entity_poly.pdbx_strand_id
1 'polypeptide(L)'
;MLCAANYGVPQKRKRCIGGNYPIPDATHTKNGKTLSNWYLKPWVKFGKIKSGNGAKPISKRGLAGAFRRTNEMGKKGNNFVIQFVDDDDVLPTFTSTSYHGLRASSTVIYDRGLLRQLSWIECVRAQSFPDNYIFRGTRAQKYRQLGDAVPPLLAKAVGRAIRDEGSQNKRRGR
;
A
#
# COMPACT_ATOMS: atom_id res chain seq x y z
N MET A 1 8.97 3.97 12.93
CA MET A 1 7.81 3.74 12.03
C MET A 1 8.25 2.82 10.90
N LEU A 2 7.53 1.73 10.63
CA LEU A 2 7.88 0.71 9.64
C LEU A 2 7.27 1.02 8.27
N CYS A 3 8.07 0.97 7.21
CA CYS A 3 7.59 1.06 5.83
C CYS A 3 7.24 -0.34 5.31
N ALA A 4 5.99 -0.55 4.92
CA ALA A 4 5.46 -1.83 4.44
C ALA A 4 6.23 -2.37 3.21
N ALA A 5 6.72 -1.48 2.34
CA ALA A 5 7.53 -1.86 1.18
C ALA A 5 8.79 -2.65 1.55
N ASN A 6 9.37 -2.38 2.72
CA ASN A 6 10.55 -3.11 3.21
C ASN A 6 10.24 -4.56 3.64
N TYR A 7 8.96 -4.94 3.63
CA TYR A 7 8.47 -6.26 4.01
C TYR A 7 7.72 -6.96 2.87
N GLY A 8 7.96 -6.53 1.62
CA GLY A 8 7.40 -7.15 0.42
C GLY A 8 5.98 -6.71 0.07
N VAL A 9 5.43 -5.73 0.80
CA VAL A 9 4.14 -5.12 0.44
C VAL A 9 4.36 -4.19 -0.75
N PRO A 10 3.59 -4.28 -1.84
CA PRO A 10 3.77 -3.45 -3.04
C PRO A 10 3.25 -2.01 -2.86
N GLN A 11 3.50 -1.42 -1.68
CA GLN A 11 3.01 -0.11 -1.28
C GLN A 11 3.93 0.58 -0.26
N LYS A 12 4.16 1.89 -0.42
CA LYS A 12 5.00 2.73 0.49
C LYS A 12 4.30 3.13 1.80
N ARG A 13 3.47 2.26 2.36
CA ARG A 13 2.65 2.56 3.52
C ARG A 13 3.43 2.48 4.82
N LYS A 14 3.28 3.46 5.72
CA LYS A 14 3.94 3.44 7.03
C LYS A 14 3.00 3.02 8.16
N ARG A 15 3.52 2.28 9.14
CA ARG A 15 2.85 1.85 10.38
C ARG A 15 3.75 2.05 11.58
N CYS A 16 3.20 2.46 12.71
CA CYS A 16 3.91 2.42 14.00
C CYS A 16 3.56 1.12 14.74
N ILE A 17 4.46 0.70 15.61
CA ILE A 17 4.22 -0.31 16.63
C ILE A 17 4.33 0.44 17.95
N GLY A 18 3.31 0.34 18.79
CA GLY A 18 3.33 0.90 20.14
C GLY A 18 3.76 -0.14 21.16
N GLY A 19 4.62 0.25 22.10
CA GLY A 19 5.16 -0.63 23.14
C GLY A 19 6.61 -1.06 22.89
N ASN A 20 7.16 -1.82 23.85
CA ASN A 20 8.52 -2.35 23.77
C ASN A 20 8.50 -3.73 23.09
N TYR A 21 8.51 -3.73 21.76
CA TYR A 21 8.54 -4.93 20.94
C TYR A 21 9.72 -4.89 19.98
N PRO A 22 10.29 -6.05 19.61
CA PRO A 22 11.40 -6.11 18.68
C PRO A 22 10.96 -5.60 17.31
N ILE A 23 11.82 -4.78 16.72
CA ILE A 23 11.61 -4.27 15.36
C ILE A 23 12.09 -5.34 14.38
N PRO A 24 11.23 -5.83 13.46
CA PRO A 24 11.65 -6.86 12.52
C PRO A 24 12.67 -6.31 11.51
N ASP A 25 13.60 -7.16 11.10
CA ASP A 25 14.53 -6.84 10.01
C ASP A 25 13.82 -6.70 8.66
N ALA A 26 14.30 -5.76 7.85
CA ALA A 26 13.79 -5.56 6.50
C ALA A 26 14.13 -6.78 5.63
N THR A 27 13.16 -7.21 4.83
CA THR A 27 13.34 -8.31 3.85
C THR A 27 13.50 -7.79 2.42
N HIS A 28 13.07 -6.54 2.18
CA HIS A 28 13.12 -5.89 0.89
C HIS A 28 13.71 -4.48 1.00
N THR A 29 14.28 -3.98 -0.08
CA THR A 29 14.79 -2.60 -0.21
C THR A 29 14.45 -2.02 -1.57
N LYS A 30 14.58 -0.70 -1.73
CA LYS A 30 14.29 -0.03 -3.00
C LYS A 30 15.09 -0.62 -4.18
N ASN A 31 16.36 -0.97 -3.97
CA ASN A 31 17.29 -1.37 -5.03
C ASN A 31 17.77 -2.83 -4.93
N GLY A 32 17.25 -3.61 -3.98
CA GLY A 32 17.68 -5.00 -3.79
C GLY A 32 19.10 -5.18 -3.21
N LYS A 33 19.65 -4.14 -2.58
CA LYS A 33 20.98 -4.15 -1.94
C LYS A 33 20.95 -3.33 -0.65
N THR A 34 21.63 -3.81 0.39
CA THR A 34 22.01 -2.99 1.56
C THR A 34 23.47 -2.56 1.43
N LEU A 35 23.86 -1.50 2.15
CA LEU A 35 25.25 -0.98 2.17
C LEU A 35 26.28 -2.01 2.72
N SER A 36 25.81 -3.13 3.26
CA SER A 36 26.56 -4.11 4.04
C SER A 36 26.47 -5.55 3.49
N ASN A 37 26.23 -5.69 2.18
CA ASN A 37 26.36 -6.98 1.45
C ASN A 37 25.36 -8.11 1.80
N TRP A 38 24.23 -7.83 2.46
CA TRP A 38 23.12 -8.79 2.55
C TRP A 38 22.15 -8.59 1.37
N TYR A 39 21.95 -9.61 0.54
CA TYR A 39 21.04 -9.57 -0.61
C TYR A 39 19.58 -9.53 -0.14
N LEU A 40 19.02 -8.33 0.00
CA LEU A 40 17.59 -8.12 0.22
C LEU A 40 16.86 -8.05 -1.11
N LYS A 41 15.59 -8.47 -1.14
CA LYS A 41 14.81 -8.44 -2.38
C LYS A 41 14.48 -6.99 -2.80
N PRO A 42 14.40 -6.67 -4.09
CA PRO A 42 13.90 -5.36 -4.51
C PRO A 42 12.43 -5.20 -4.14
N TRP A 43 11.97 -3.97 -3.89
CA TRP A 43 10.56 -3.70 -3.60
C TRP A 43 9.63 -4.24 -4.70
N VAL A 44 8.48 -4.75 -4.28
CA VAL A 44 7.48 -5.29 -5.20
C VAL A 44 6.79 -4.15 -5.93
N LYS A 45 6.93 -4.16 -7.26
CA LYS A 45 6.39 -3.15 -8.17
C LYS A 45 4.91 -3.40 -8.46
N PHE A 46 4.18 -2.35 -8.83
CA PHE A 46 2.75 -2.37 -9.12
C PHE A 46 2.40 -3.34 -10.26
N GLY A 47 3.22 -3.40 -11.31
CA GLY A 47 3.02 -4.31 -12.44
C GLY A 47 2.90 -5.79 -12.04
N LYS A 48 3.49 -6.20 -10.90
CA LYS A 48 3.36 -7.57 -10.37
C LYS A 48 1.98 -7.87 -9.78
N ILE A 49 1.23 -6.85 -9.37
CA ILE A 49 -0.11 -7.01 -8.79
C ILE A 49 -1.23 -6.46 -9.67
N LYS A 50 -0.87 -5.74 -10.75
CA LYS A 50 -1.80 -5.18 -11.74
C LYS A 50 -2.68 -6.26 -12.32
N SER A 51 -3.96 -5.95 -12.44
CA SER A 51 -4.97 -6.85 -13.03
C SER A 51 -5.86 -6.12 -14.03
N GLY A 52 -6.26 -4.87 -13.73
CA GLY A 52 -7.23 -4.12 -14.53
C GLY A 52 -8.68 -4.61 -14.43
N ASN A 53 -8.94 -5.79 -13.87
CA ASN A 53 -10.30 -6.34 -13.81
C ASN A 53 -11.22 -5.50 -12.92
N GLY A 54 -12.34 -5.03 -13.47
CA GLY A 54 -13.30 -4.17 -12.78
C GLY A 54 -12.77 -2.76 -12.46
N ALA A 55 -11.63 -2.37 -13.05
CA ALA A 55 -11.11 -1.01 -12.91
C ALA A 55 -11.97 -0.01 -13.69
N LYS A 56 -12.18 1.17 -13.11
CA LYS A 56 -13.01 2.21 -13.72
C LYS A 56 -12.17 3.19 -14.53
N PRO A 57 -12.44 3.39 -15.83
CA PRO A 57 -11.76 4.40 -16.62
C PRO A 57 -12.08 5.80 -16.09
N ILE A 58 -11.16 6.72 -16.34
CA ILE A 58 -11.24 8.13 -15.98
C ILE A 58 -11.39 8.93 -17.27
N SER A 59 -12.46 9.72 -17.36
CA SER A 59 -12.66 10.63 -18.50
C SER A 59 -11.75 11.86 -18.40
N LYS A 60 -11.41 12.45 -19.55
CA LYS A 60 -10.65 13.72 -19.62
C LYS A 60 -11.28 14.81 -18.74
N ARG A 61 -12.61 14.96 -18.80
CA ARG A 61 -13.37 15.92 -17.97
C ARG A 61 -13.26 15.57 -16.48
N GLY A 62 -13.34 14.29 -16.12
CA GLY A 62 -13.20 13.84 -14.73
C GLY A 62 -11.83 14.15 -14.16
N LEU A 63 -10.77 13.92 -14.95
CA LEU A 63 -9.39 14.24 -14.58
C LEU A 63 -9.16 15.76 -14.45
N ALA A 64 -9.60 16.55 -15.44
CA ALA A 64 -9.50 18.01 -15.39
C ALA A 64 -10.21 18.59 -14.16
N GLY A 65 -11.41 18.09 -13.85
CA GLY A 65 -12.14 18.49 -12.65
C GLY A 65 -11.43 18.10 -11.35
N ALA A 66 -10.69 16.99 -11.35
CA ALA A 66 -9.88 16.57 -10.21
C ALA A 66 -8.69 17.50 -9.99
N PHE A 67 -7.94 17.84 -11.05
CA PHE A 67 -6.85 18.81 -10.97
C PHE A 67 -7.32 20.18 -10.48
N ARG A 68 -8.46 20.66 -10.99
CA ARG A 68 -9.06 21.92 -10.52
C ARG A 68 -9.32 21.88 -9.01
N ARG A 69 -9.96 20.81 -8.52
CA ARG A 69 -10.22 20.63 -7.08
C ARG A 69 -8.93 20.55 -6.26
N THR A 70 -7.92 19.82 -6.74
CA THR A 70 -6.62 19.74 -6.08
C THR A 70 -6.00 21.12 -5.93
N ASN A 71 -6.03 21.95 -6.97
CA ASN A 71 -5.53 23.33 -6.92
C ASN A 71 -6.34 24.21 -5.94
N GLU A 72 -7.66 24.11 -5.96
CA GLU A 72 -8.54 24.84 -5.03
C GLU A 72 -8.30 24.43 -3.57
N MET A 73 -8.14 23.13 -3.31
CA MET A 73 -7.86 22.61 -1.98
C MET A 73 -6.45 22.99 -1.50
N GLY A 74 -5.47 23.01 -2.40
CA GLY A 74 -4.11 23.49 -2.13
C GLY A 74 -4.09 24.95 -1.68
N LYS A 75 -4.89 25.82 -2.32
CA LYS A 75 -5.06 27.22 -1.87
C LYS A 75 -5.63 27.34 -0.45
N LYS A 76 -6.43 26.34 -0.02
CA LYS A 76 -6.98 26.25 1.34
C LYS A 76 -6.03 25.55 2.33
N GLY A 77 -4.77 25.30 1.96
CA GLY A 77 -3.78 24.62 2.79
C GLY A 77 -3.93 23.10 2.88
N ASN A 78 -4.77 22.48 2.05
CA ASN A 78 -4.96 21.02 2.06
C ASN A 78 -4.09 20.33 0.99
N ASN A 79 -3.44 19.23 1.37
CA ASN A 79 -2.57 18.46 0.49
C ASN A 79 -3.32 17.34 -0.26
N PHE A 80 -4.25 17.73 -1.14
CA PHE A 80 -4.82 16.77 -2.09
C PHE A 80 -3.84 16.48 -3.21
N VAL A 81 -3.59 15.21 -3.54
CA VAL A 81 -2.63 14.84 -4.58
C VAL A 81 -3.22 13.78 -5.52
N ILE A 82 -3.10 14.04 -6.82
CA ILE A 82 -3.34 13.04 -7.86
C ILE A 82 -1.97 12.46 -8.23
N GLN A 83 -1.83 11.15 -8.11
CA GLN A 83 -0.55 10.48 -8.32
C GLN A 83 -0.68 9.48 -9.47
N PHE A 84 0.14 9.68 -10.50
CA PHE A 84 0.27 8.74 -11.60
C PHE A 84 1.25 7.65 -11.21
N VAL A 85 0.90 6.41 -11.53
CA VAL A 85 1.70 5.23 -11.21
C VAL A 85 1.80 4.37 -12.44
N ASP A 86 3.03 4.01 -12.76
CA ASP A 86 3.37 3.07 -13.82
C ASP A 86 3.68 1.67 -13.25
N ASP A 87 3.86 0.70 -14.14
CA ASP A 87 4.04 -0.71 -13.76
C ASP A 87 5.33 -0.94 -12.97
N ASP A 88 6.33 -0.08 -13.15
CA ASP A 88 7.61 -0.15 -12.45
C ASP A 88 7.64 0.55 -11.09
N ASP A 89 6.57 1.27 -10.75
CA ASP A 89 6.47 1.99 -9.48
C ASP A 89 5.99 1.09 -8.35
N VAL A 90 6.36 1.46 -7.13
CA VAL A 90 5.72 0.93 -5.91
C VAL A 90 4.57 1.86 -5.56
N LEU A 91 3.37 1.30 -5.31
CA LEU A 91 2.19 2.11 -5.09
C LEU A 91 2.36 3.09 -3.92
N PRO A 92 1.80 4.30 -4.04
CA PRO A 92 1.66 5.19 -2.92
C PRO A 92 0.61 4.67 -1.93
N THR A 93 0.50 5.34 -0.79
CA THR A 93 -0.53 4.99 0.18
C THR A 93 -1.91 5.36 -0.37
N PHE A 94 -2.70 4.36 -0.77
CA PHE A 94 -4.11 4.54 -1.06
C PHE A 94 -4.87 4.60 0.26
N THR A 95 -5.93 5.39 0.28
CA THR A 95 -6.75 5.66 1.47
C THR A 95 -8.11 4.97 1.34
N SER A 96 -8.82 4.86 2.45
CA SER A 96 -10.20 4.38 2.50
C SER A 96 -11.16 5.15 1.59
N THR A 97 -10.80 6.38 1.17
CA THR A 97 -11.57 7.21 0.24
C THR A 97 -11.34 6.89 -1.24
N SER A 98 -10.44 5.97 -1.56
CA SER A 98 -10.07 5.63 -2.95
C SER A 98 -11.26 5.11 -3.78
N TYR A 99 -12.33 4.62 -3.16
CA TYR A 99 -13.54 4.20 -3.87
C TYR A 99 -14.39 5.35 -4.41
N HIS A 100 -14.19 6.59 -3.94
CA HIS A 100 -14.90 7.77 -4.42
C HIS A 100 -14.38 8.26 -5.79
N GLY A 101 -13.37 7.59 -6.35
CA GLY A 101 -12.64 8.04 -7.52
C GLY A 101 -11.91 9.34 -7.25
N LEU A 102 -11.83 10.22 -8.24
CA LEU A 102 -11.04 11.45 -8.18
C LEU A 102 -11.67 12.60 -7.36
N ARG A 103 -12.45 12.26 -6.32
CA ARG A 103 -13.02 13.23 -5.37
C ARG A 103 -12.09 13.51 -4.19
N ALA A 104 -11.04 12.69 -4.02
CA ALA A 104 -9.99 12.88 -3.02
C ALA A 104 -8.61 12.57 -3.60
N SER A 105 -7.56 12.60 -2.78
CA SER A 105 -6.23 12.13 -3.16
C SER A 105 -6.34 10.72 -3.72
N SER A 106 -5.89 10.54 -4.96
CA SER A 106 -6.19 9.36 -5.75
C SER A 106 -4.99 8.93 -6.57
N THR A 107 -4.84 7.63 -6.71
CA THR A 107 -3.90 7.02 -7.64
C THR A 107 -4.56 6.81 -9.00
N VAL A 108 -3.89 7.27 -10.05
CA VAL A 108 -4.27 7.11 -11.45
C VAL A 108 -3.28 6.15 -12.10
N ILE A 109 -3.81 5.11 -12.72
CA ILE A 109 -3.04 4.09 -13.42
C ILE A 109 -3.19 4.33 -14.92
N TYR A 110 -2.08 4.28 -15.64
CA TYR A 110 -2.09 4.15 -17.09
C TYR A 110 -2.13 2.66 -17.46
N ASP A 111 -3.16 2.26 -18.21
CA ASP A 111 -3.36 0.87 -18.59
C ASP A 111 -3.97 0.77 -20.00
N ARG A 112 -3.23 0.15 -20.92
CA ARG A 112 -3.66 -0.10 -22.31
C ARG A 112 -4.22 1.16 -23.01
N GLY A 113 -3.52 2.29 -22.89
CA GLY A 113 -3.94 3.54 -23.53
C GLY A 113 -4.99 4.36 -22.76
N LEU A 114 -5.48 3.86 -21.62
CA LEU A 114 -6.53 4.51 -20.83
C LEU A 114 -6.03 4.87 -19.43
N LEU A 115 -6.50 6.00 -18.93
CA LEU A 115 -6.33 6.37 -17.53
C LEU A 115 -7.47 5.76 -16.72
N ARG A 116 -7.14 5.12 -15.61
CA ARG A 116 -8.13 4.45 -14.75
C ARG A 116 -7.78 4.53 -13.27
N GLN A 117 -8.75 4.20 -12.45
CA GLN A 117 -8.55 3.98 -11.02
C GLN A 117 -7.97 2.59 -10.76
N LEU A 118 -7.44 2.38 -9.55
CA LEU A 118 -7.18 1.04 -9.03
C LEU A 118 -8.48 0.24 -8.98
N SER A 119 -8.43 -1.01 -9.43
CA SER A 119 -9.49 -1.98 -9.20
C SER A 119 -9.53 -2.41 -7.73
N TRP A 120 -10.66 -2.99 -7.34
CA TRP A 120 -10.79 -3.58 -6.00
C TRP A 120 -9.72 -4.64 -5.73
N ILE A 121 -9.47 -5.54 -6.69
CA ILE A 121 -8.48 -6.62 -6.55
C ILE A 121 -7.07 -6.04 -6.41
N GLU A 122 -6.73 -5.02 -7.20
CA GLU A 122 -5.44 -4.33 -7.07
C GLU A 122 -5.28 -3.67 -5.70
N CYS A 123 -6.33 -3.05 -5.13
CA CYS A 123 -6.26 -2.52 -3.77
C CYS A 123 -6.04 -3.63 -2.72
N VAL A 124 -6.72 -4.78 -2.86
CA VAL A 124 -6.56 -5.93 -1.95
C VAL A 124 -5.13 -6.45 -1.97
N ARG A 125 -4.59 -6.68 -3.17
CA ARG A 125 -3.20 -7.11 -3.38
C ARG A 125 -2.18 -6.06 -2.96
N ALA A 126 -2.49 -4.77 -3.15
CA ALA A 126 -1.66 -3.66 -2.71
C ALA A 126 -1.41 -3.68 -1.20
N GLN A 127 -2.43 -4.09 -0.44
CA GLN A 127 -2.36 -4.27 1.01
C GLN A 127 -1.88 -5.69 1.39
N SER A 128 -1.41 -6.50 0.44
CA SER A 128 -0.92 -7.87 0.61
C SER A 128 -1.92 -8.89 1.17
N PHE A 129 -3.22 -8.63 1.01
CA PHE A 129 -4.24 -9.63 1.29
C PHE A 129 -4.30 -10.68 0.17
N PRO A 130 -4.64 -11.94 0.49
CA PRO A 130 -4.83 -12.95 -0.53
C PRO A 130 -6.13 -12.68 -1.32
N ASP A 131 -6.15 -13.09 -2.59
CA ASP A 131 -7.28 -12.83 -3.50
C ASP A 131 -8.60 -13.46 -3.02
N ASN A 132 -8.53 -14.54 -2.24
CA ASN A 132 -9.69 -15.23 -1.66
C ASN A 132 -10.15 -14.64 -0.31
N TYR A 133 -9.60 -13.51 0.13
CA TYR A 133 -10.02 -12.87 1.37
C TYR A 133 -11.40 -12.22 1.24
N ILE A 134 -12.32 -12.55 2.15
CA ILE A 134 -13.71 -12.09 2.10
C ILE A 134 -13.90 -10.85 2.98
N PHE A 135 -14.02 -9.67 2.35
CA PHE A 135 -14.45 -8.45 3.03
C PHE A 135 -15.98 -8.35 3.09
N ARG A 136 -16.53 -8.12 4.29
CA ARG A 136 -17.98 -8.03 4.55
C ARG A 136 -18.49 -6.58 4.56
N GLY A 137 -19.78 -6.40 4.31
CA GLY A 137 -20.46 -5.10 4.34
C GLY A 137 -20.54 -4.39 3.00
N THR A 138 -20.94 -3.12 3.02
CA THR A 138 -21.10 -2.27 1.84
C THR A 138 -19.75 -1.95 1.20
N ARG A 139 -19.76 -1.49 -0.06
CA ARG A 139 -18.53 -1.06 -0.77
C ARG A 139 -17.71 -0.08 0.07
N ALA A 140 -18.33 0.94 0.65
CA ALA A 140 -17.62 1.91 1.48
C ALA A 140 -16.98 1.27 2.71
N GLN A 141 -17.70 0.37 3.40
CA GLN A 141 -17.19 -0.36 4.56
C GLN A 141 -16.00 -1.25 4.19
N LYS A 142 -16.05 -1.95 3.04
CA LYS A 142 -14.94 -2.78 2.56
C LYS A 142 -13.68 -1.97 2.28
N TYR A 143 -13.81 -0.81 1.62
CA TYR A 143 -12.66 0.07 1.39
C TYR A 143 -12.13 0.70 2.68
N ARG A 144 -12.99 0.96 3.67
CA ARG A 144 -12.55 1.38 5.01
C ARG A 144 -11.75 0.28 5.71
N GLN A 145 -12.26 -0.95 5.74
CA GLN A 145 -11.54 -2.10 6.32
C GLN A 145 -10.16 -2.29 5.68
N LEU A 146 -10.11 -2.31 4.34
CA LEU A 146 -8.87 -2.45 3.59
C LEU A 146 -7.94 -1.24 3.80
N GLY A 147 -8.53 -0.04 3.78
CA GLY A 147 -7.86 1.23 3.98
C GLY A 147 -7.24 1.34 5.37
N ASP A 148 -7.86 0.86 6.43
CA ASP A 148 -7.33 1.06 7.79
C ASP A 148 -6.47 -0.13 8.27
N ALA A 149 -6.59 -1.29 7.61
CA ALA A 149 -5.87 -2.51 7.96
C ALA A 149 -4.33 -2.35 7.98
N VAL A 150 -3.68 -3.22 8.75
CA VAL A 150 -2.24 -3.49 8.63
C VAL A 150 -2.03 -4.54 7.53
N PRO A 151 -1.07 -4.38 6.60
CA PRO A 151 -0.81 -5.39 5.58
C PRO A 151 -0.42 -6.75 6.21
N PRO A 152 -1.00 -7.88 5.76
CA PRO A 152 -0.65 -9.20 6.30
C PRO A 152 0.84 -9.56 6.25
N LEU A 153 1.57 -9.18 5.19
CA LEU A 153 3.02 -9.43 5.11
C LEU A 153 3.81 -8.67 6.18
N LEU A 154 3.44 -7.41 6.45
CA LEU A 154 4.05 -6.62 7.51
C LEU A 154 3.73 -7.20 8.89
N ALA A 155 2.46 -7.57 9.12
CA ALA A 155 2.04 -8.20 10.36
C ALA A 155 2.78 -9.52 10.62
N LYS A 156 3.00 -10.34 9.57
CA LYS A 156 3.80 -11.57 9.65
C LYS A 156 5.25 -11.31 10.03
N ALA A 157 5.88 -10.26 9.51
CA ALA A 157 7.25 -9.90 9.87
C ALA A 157 7.36 -9.53 11.36
N VAL A 158 6.46 -8.69 11.84
CA VAL A 158 6.38 -8.30 13.25
C VAL A 158 6.13 -9.52 14.16
N GLY A 159 5.16 -10.36 13.81
CA GLY A 159 4.84 -11.56 14.59
C GLY A 159 6.00 -12.56 14.69
N ARG A 160 6.83 -12.67 13.65
CA ARG A 160 8.06 -13.48 13.68
C ARG A 160 9.09 -12.91 14.64
N ALA A 161 9.36 -11.60 14.58
CA ALA A 161 10.31 -10.95 15.49
C ALA A 161 9.94 -11.17 16.96
N ILE A 162 8.65 -10.97 17.31
CA ILE A 162 8.14 -11.20 18.67
C ILE A 162 8.33 -12.66 19.11
N ARG A 163 7.98 -13.61 18.24
CA ARG A 163 8.12 -15.05 18.54
C ARG A 163 9.59 -15.43 18.76
N ASP A 164 10.49 -14.91 17.93
CA ASP A 164 11.91 -15.27 17.97
C ASP A 164 12.57 -14.71 19.23
N GLU A 165 12.25 -13.48 19.64
CA GLU A 165 12.67 -12.90 20.93
C GLU A 165 12.14 -13.71 22.12
N GLY A 166 10.84 -14.04 22.14
CA GLY A 166 10.26 -14.88 23.19
C GLY A 166 10.90 -16.26 23.31
N SER A 167 11.39 -16.82 22.20
CA SER A 167 12.11 -18.10 22.17
C SER A 167 13.54 -17.98 22.72
N GLN A 168 14.22 -16.85 22.47
CA GLN A 168 15.56 -16.59 23.00
C GLN A 168 15.54 -16.36 24.52
N ASN A 169 14.55 -15.63 25.04
CA ASN A 169 14.40 -15.41 26.49
C ASN A 169 14.15 -16.70 27.26
N LYS A 170 13.36 -17.64 26.70
CA LYS A 170 13.16 -18.97 27.30
C LYS A 170 14.43 -19.82 27.35
N ARG A 171 15.38 -19.62 26.43
CA ARG A 171 16.67 -20.34 26.40
C ARG A 171 17.72 -19.74 27.34
N ARG A 172 17.65 -18.43 27.61
CA ARG A 172 18.55 -17.72 28.54
C ARG A 172 18.14 -17.84 30.01
N GLY A 173 16.87 -18.14 30.29
CA GLY A 173 16.34 -18.38 31.63
C GLY A 173 16.33 -19.85 32.07
N ARG A 174 17.05 -20.73 31.35
CA ARG A 174 17.38 -22.10 31.75
C ARG A 174 18.88 -22.19 31.93
#